data_AF-A0A349V173-F1
#
_entry.id   AF-A0A349V173-F1
#
_cell.length_a   1.000
_cell.length_b   1.000
_cell.length_c   1.000
_cell.angle_alpha   90.00
_cell.angle_beta   90.00
_cell.angle_gamma   90.00
#
_symmetry.space_group_name_H-M   'P 1'
#
loop_
_entity.id
_entity.type
_entity.pdbx_description
1 polymer ?
#
loop_
_entity_poly.entity_id
_entity_poly.type
_entity_poly.pdbx_seq_one_letter_code
_entity_poly.pdbx_strand_id
1 'polypeptide(L)'
;GWETLRRREVGNDWILVRLGAPGVIEKIEVDTAHFKGNYPDRCSVQAALVEGLDDAALSGQAGDWPELLSPSKLEMDAQHFFEADALNDVGSVNCLRLNIFPDGGVSRFRVFGKPQR
;
A
#
# COMPACT_ATOMS: atom_id res chain seq x y z
N GLY A 1 13.01 -7.62 0.72
CA GLY A 1 11.80 -6.82 0.46
C GLY A 1 10.84 -7.66 -0.35
N TRP A 2 9.92 -7.00 -1.01
CA TRP A 2 9.09 -7.56 -2.08
C TRP A 2 9.57 -6.95 -3.40
N GLU A 3 9.84 -7.78 -4.41
CA GLU A 3 10.28 -7.36 -5.74
C GLU A 3 9.51 -8.16 -6.78
N THR A 4 9.06 -7.48 -7.84
CA THR A 4 8.32 -8.10 -8.95
C THR A 4 9.14 -8.13 -10.23
N LEU A 5 8.71 -8.97 -11.18
CA LEU A 5 9.30 -8.99 -12.52
C LEU A 5 8.95 -7.70 -13.26
N ARG A 6 9.88 -7.25 -14.12
CA ARG A 6 9.62 -6.10 -14.99
C ARG A 6 8.38 -6.31 -15.85
N ARG A 7 7.45 -5.39 -15.75
CA ARG A 7 6.21 -5.38 -16.52
C ARG A 7 6.46 -4.74 -17.88
N ARG A 8 5.86 -5.32 -18.92
CA ARG A 8 5.87 -4.78 -20.29
C ARG A 8 4.47 -4.47 -20.80
N GLU A 9 3.47 -4.68 -19.95
CA GLU A 9 2.05 -4.51 -20.22
C GLU A 9 1.49 -3.40 -19.32
N VAL A 10 0.35 -2.85 -19.71
CA VAL A 10 -0.35 -1.83 -18.92
C VAL A 10 -0.79 -2.44 -17.58
N GLY A 11 -0.63 -1.68 -16.50
CA GLY A 11 -1.07 -2.07 -15.17
C GLY A 11 -0.03 -1.76 -14.10
N ASN A 12 -0.21 -2.37 -12.95
CA ASN A 12 0.62 -2.20 -11.78
C ASN A 12 0.67 -3.51 -10.97
N ASP A 13 1.72 -3.69 -10.18
CA ASP A 13 1.77 -4.76 -9.19
C ASP A 13 1.21 -4.29 -7.85
N TRP A 14 0.70 -5.23 -7.07
CA TRP A 14 0.10 -4.93 -5.79
C TRP A 14 0.19 -6.12 -4.83
N ILE A 15 0.05 -5.83 -3.54
CA ILE A 15 -0.12 -6.82 -2.47
C ILE A 15 -1.30 -6.43 -1.59
N LEU A 16 -1.93 -7.43 -0.97
CA LEU A 16 -2.91 -7.23 0.08
C LEU A 16 -2.31 -7.56 1.44
N VAL A 17 -2.60 -6.70 2.41
CA VAL A 17 -2.13 -6.83 3.79
C VAL A 17 -3.34 -6.72 4.71
N ARG A 18 -3.60 -7.79 5.48
CA ARG A 18 -4.60 -7.77 6.55
C ARG A 18 -3.93 -7.33 7.84
N LEU A 19 -4.48 -6.30 8.49
CA LEU A 19 -4.02 -5.81 9.78
C LEU A 19 -4.36 -6.80 10.90
N GLY A 20 -3.55 -6.81 11.95
CA GLY A 20 -3.83 -7.62 13.14
C GLY A 20 -5.04 -7.14 13.95
N ALA A 21 -5.47 -5.89 13.78
CA ALA A 21 -6.68 -5.33 14.34
C ALA A 21 -7.20 -4.20 13.44
N PRO A 22 -8.53 -3.96 13.38
CA PRO A 22 -9.08 -2.77 12.75
C PRO A 22 -8.59 -1.48 13.41
N GLY A 23 -8.42 -0.42 12.64
CA GLY A 23 -8.00 0.87 13.18
C GLY A 23 -7.96 1.98 12.15
N VAL A 24 -7.73 3.20 12.64
CA VAL A 24 -7.53 4.39 11.80
C VAL A 24 -6.05 4.57 11.54
N ILE A 25 -5.68 4.68 10.27
CA ILE A 25 -4.28 4.87 9.86
C ILE A 25 -3.89 6.33 10.02
N GLU A 26 -2.73 6.58 10.63
CA GLU A 26 -2.21 7.92 10.90
C GLU A 26 -0.91 8.21 10.14
N LYS A 27 -0.14 7.16 9.80
CA LYS A 27 1.10 7.29 9.05
C LYS A 27 1.39 6.04 8.23
N ILE A 28 1.95 6.23 7.05
CA ILE A 28 2.48 5.17 6.20
C ILE A 28 3.96 5.41 5.98
N GLU A 29 4.74 4.33 5.98
CA GLU A 29 6.12 4.34 5.50
C GLU A 29 6.28 3.36 4.33
N VAL A 30 6.84 3.86 3.23
CA VAL A 30 7.30 3.05 2.10
C VAL A 30 8.81 3.19 2.00
N ASP A 31 9.52 2.11 2.30
CA ASP A 31 10.97 2.06 2.29
C ASP A 31 11.46 1.33 1.03
N THR A 32 12.29 2.00 0.23
CA THR A 32 12.90 1.46 -1.00
C THR A 32 14.37 1.10 -0.81
N ALA A 33 14.83 0.95 0.44
CA ALA A 33 16.21 0.60 0.76
C ALA A 33 16.75 -0.56 -0.09
N HIS A 34 17.96 -0.39 -0.60
CA HIS A 34 18.70 -1.28 -1.49
C HIS A 34 18.17 -1.39 -2.94
N PHE A 35 17.04 -0.80 -3.28
CA PHE A 35 16.52 -0.74 -4.65
C PHE A 35 16.99 0.55 -5.34
N LYS A 36 18.10 0.47 -6.08
CA LYS A 36 18.78 1.63 -6.69
C LYS A 36 18.49 1.84 -8.17
N GLY A 37 17.96 0.83 -8.86
CA GLY A 37 17.60 0.93 -10.28
C GLY A 37 16.32 0.17 -10.64
N ASN A 38 15.67 -0.41 -9.63
CA ASN A 38 14.51 -1.27 -9.72
C ASN A 38 13.52 -0.97 -8.59
N TYR A 39 13.56 0.23 -8.01
CA TYR A 39 12.49 0.73 -7.15
C TYR A 39 11.30 1.14 -8.04
N PRO A 40 10.05 1.05 -7.53
CA PRO A 40 8.90 1.49 -8.31
C PRO A 40 8.87 3.01 -8.45
N ASP A 41 8.34 3.50 -9.58
CA ASP A 41 8.28 4.93 -9.89
C ASP A 41 7.39 5.70 -8.90
N ARG A 42 6.30 5.05 -8.50
CA ARG A 42 5.29 5.58 -7.58
C ARG A 42 4.60 4.43 -6.84
N CYS A 43 3.97 4.76 -5.72
CA CYS A 43 3.04 3.87 -5.02
C CYS A 43 1.71 4.55 -4.73
N SER A 44 0.67 3.76 -4.51
CA SER A 44 -0.58 4.22 -3.89
C SER A 44 -1.07 3.18 -2.89
N VAL A 45 -1.93 3.58 -1.96
CA VAL A 45 -2.52 2.67 -0.98
C VAL A 45 -4.02 2.83 -0.99
N GLN A 46 -4.73 1.72 -1.12
CA GLN A 46 -6.17 1.67 -0.87
C GLN A 46 -6.44 0.90 0.41
N ALA A 47 -7.53 1.20 1.08
CA ALA A 47 -7.87 0.53 2.32
C ALA A 47 -9.39 0.43 2.50
N ALA A 48 -9.81 -0.63 3.18
CA ALA A 48 -11.21 -0.83 3.53
C ALA A 48 -11.34 -1.61 4.84
N LEU A 49 -12.49 -1.44 5.49
CA LEU A 49 -12.97 -2.35 6.52
C LEU A 49 -13.75 -3.47 5.86
N VAL A 50 -13.26 -4.70 5.99
CA VAL A 50 -13.83 -5.87 5.33
C VAL A 50 -14.10 -6.96 6.35
N GLU A 51 -15.33 -7.46 6.38
CA GLU A 51 -15.74 -8.56 7.25
C GLU A 51 -16.20 -9.76 6.42
N GLY A 52 -15.80 -10.97 6.84
CA GLY A 52 -16.33 -12.23 6.28
C GLY A 52 -15.92 -12.57 4.84
N LEU A 53 -15.03 -11.79 4.20
CA LEU A 53 -14.52 -12.14 2.86
C LEU A 53 -13.34 -13.12 2.93
N ASP A 54 -13.39 -14.13 2.07
CA ASP A 54 -12.23 -14.97 1.75
C ASP A 54 -11.22 -14.23 0.86
N ASP A 55 -10.06 -14.86 0.63
CA ASP A 55 -8.96 -14.23 -0.09
C ASP A 55 -9.29 -13.93 -1.57
N ALA A 56 -10.12 -14.77 -2.21
CA ALA A 56 -10.52 -14.57 -3.60
C ALA A 56 -11.47 -13.38 -3.74
N ALA A 57 -12.49 -13.29 -2.87
CA ALA A 57 -13.40 -12.16 -2.83
C ALA A 57 -12.69 -10.86 -2.45
N LEU A 58 -11.73 -10.93 -1.50
CA LEU A 58 -10.91 -9.79 -1.11
C LEU A 58 -10.10 -9.27 -2.31
N SER A 59 -9.41 -10.17 -3.02
CA SER A 59 -8.65 -9.81 -4.22
C SER A 59 -9.51 -9.21 -5.33
N GLY A 60 -10.74 -9.69 -5.51
CA GLY A 60 -11.63 -9.21 -6.57
C GLY A 60 -12.16 -7.79 -6.32
N GLN A 61 -12.32 -7.39 -5.05
CA GLN A 61 -12.91 -6.10 -4.67
C GLN A 61 -11.86 -5.03 -4.34
N ALA A 62 -10.62 -5.43 -4.00
CA ALA A 62 -9.63 -4.49 -3.50
C ALA A 62 -9.18 -3.41 -4.49
N GLY A 63 -9.41 -3.63 -5.79
CA GLY A 63 -9.19 -2.61 -6.82
C GLY A 63 -10.11 -1.39 -6.68
N ASP A 64 -11.29 -1.56 -6.08
CA ASP A 64 -12.34 -0.55 -5.97
C ASP A 64 -12.41 0.10 -4.58
N TRP A 65 -11.51 -0.27 -3.68
CA TRP A 65 -11.44 0.34 -2.35
C TRP A 65 -11.04 1.82 -2.42
N PRO A 66 -11.52 2.65 -1.48
CA PRO A 66 -11.09 4.04 -1.34
C PRO A 66 -9.57 4.16 -1.26
N GLU A 67 -9.00 5.17 -1.93
CA GLU A 67 -7.59 5.50 -1.81
C GLU A 67 -7.32 6.11 -0.43
N LEU A 68 -6.52 5.43 0.39
CA LEU A 68 -5.96 5.98 1.62
C LEU A 68 -4.76 6.90 1.33
N LEU A 69 -3.96 6.57 0.32
CA LEU A 69 -2.85 7.37 -0.20
C LEU A 69 -2.94 7.40 -1.73
N SER A 70 -3.16 8.57 -2.30
CA SER A 70 -3.16 8.75 -3.75
C SER A 70 -1.75 8.54 -4.34
N PRO A 71 -1.64 8.27 -5.67
CA PRO A 71 -0.36 7.95 -6.29
C PRO A 71 0.74 8.97 -5.99
N SER A 72 1.77 8.51 -5.29
CA SER A 72 2.87 9.33 -4.77
C SER A 72 4.21 8.84 -5.30
N LYS A 73 5.07 9.79 -5.69
CA LYS A 73 6.39 9.51 -6.24
C LYS A 73 7.29 8.84 -5.19
N LEU A 74 8.10 7.89 -5.63
CA LEU A 74 9.16 7.30 -4.82
C LEU A 74 10.53 7.64 -5.40
N GLU A 75 11.53 7.60 -4.53
CA GLU A 75 12.93 7.82 -4.79
C GLU A 75 13.73 6.55 -4.53
N MET A 76 14.94 6.47 -5.08
CA MET A 76 15.82 5.32 -4.92
C MET A 76 16.43 5.29 -3.52
N ASP A 77 16.52 4.09 -2.92
CA ASP A 77 17.23 3.85 -1.65
C ASP A 77 16.82 4.81 -0.52
N ALA A 78 15.52 5.11 -0.45
CA ALA A 78 14.96 6.14 0.42
C ALA A 78 13.75 5.63 1.23
N GLN A 79 13.57 6.24 2.40
CA GLN A 79 12.38 6.08 3.24
C GLN A 79 11.40 7.21 2.95
N HIS A 80 10.16 6.84 2.65
CA HIS A 80 9.09 7.77 2.33
C HIS A 80 8.06 7.73 3.45
N PHE A 81 7.86 8.85 4.12
CA PHE A 81 6.89 8.98 5.20
C PHE A 81 5.70 9.81 4.70
N PHE A 82 4.51 9.24 4.83
CA PHE A 82 3.25 9.90 4.50
C PHE A 82 2.46 10.05 5.80
N GLU A 83 2.27 11.29 6.24
CA GLU A 83 1.55 11.63 7.47
C GLU A 83 0.12 12.10 7.13
N ALA A 84 -0.61 12.56 8.14
CA ALA A 84 -2.05 12.83 8.06
C ALA A 84 -2.47 13.81 6.95
N ASP A 85 -1.59 14.71 6.51
CA ASP A 85 -1.86 15.65 5.41
C ASP A 85 -1.83 15.01 4.02
N ALA A 86 -1.10 13.89 3.88
CA ALA A 86 -1.01 13.11 2.65
C ALA A 86 -2.03 11.96 2.59
N LEU A 87 -2.74 11.68 3.69
CA LEU A 87 -3.69 10.58 3.80
C LEU A 87 -5.13 11.07 3.65
N ASN A 88 -5.91 10.35 2.85
CA ASN A 88 -7.35 10.59 2.75
C ASN A 88 -8.07 9.94 3.94
N ASP A 89 -9.15 10.57 4.42
CA ASP A 89 -10.01 9.99 5.44
C ASP A 89 -10.88 8.88 4.85
N VAL A 90 -10.55 7.64 5.19
CA VAL A 90 -11.27 6.42 4.83
C VAL A 90 -11.89 5.73 6.06
N GLY A 91 -11.80 6.36 7.24
CA GLY A 91 -12.26 5.80 8.50
C GLY A 91 -11.41 4.61 9.01
N SER A 92 -12.05 3.74 9.79
CA SER A 92 -11.43 2.53 10.33
C SER A 92 -11.28 1.49 9.23
N VAL A 93 -10.12 0.82 9.16
CA VAL A 93 -9.81 -0.18 8.13
C VAL A 93 -9.12 -1.39 8.74
N ASN A 94 -9.19 -2.54 8.07
CA ASN A 94 -8.50 -3.76 8.49
C ASN A 94 -7.74 -4.45 7.35
N CYS A 95 -7.91 -4.00 6.11
CA CYS A 95 -7.22 -4.49 4.94
C CYS A 95 -6.64 -3.31 4.16
N LEU A 96 -5.42 -3.48 3.66
CA LEU A 96 -4.75 -2.52 2.78
C LEU A 96 -4.32 -3.19 1.49
N ARG A 97 -4.36 -2.43 0.40
CA ARG A 97 -3.78 -2.76 -0.88
C ARG A 97 -2.66 -1.76 -1.17
N LEU A 98 -1.41 -2.24 -1.13
CA LEU A 98 -0.27 -1.45 -1.62
C LEU A 98 -0.15 -1.69 -3.12
N ASN A 99 -0.12 -0.61 -3.89
CA ASN A 99 0.16 -0.62 -5.33
C ASN A 99 1.54 -0.04 -5.59
N ILE A 100 2.28 -0.66 -6.49
CA ILE A 100 3.53 -0.13 -7.03
C ILE A 100 3.40 -0.04 -8.55
N PHE A 101 3.87 1.06 -9.14
CA PHE A 101 3.70 1.30 -10.58
C PHE A 101 5.03 1.48 -11.30
N PRO A 102 5.20 0.86 -12.49
CA PRO A 102 4.41 -0.28 -12.99
C PRO A 102 4.76 -1.60 -12.27
N ASP A 103 5.96 -1.68 -11.72
CA ASP A 103 6.60 -2.82 -11.05
C ASP A 103 7.79 -2.31 -10.24
N GLY A 104 8.49 -3.20 -9.54
CA GLY A 104 9.75 -2.89 -8.85
C GLY A 104 9.83 -3.49 -7.46
N GLY A 105 10.74 -2.94 -6.66
CA GLY A 105 11.07 -3.42 -5.33
C GLY A 105 10.77 -2.44 -4.20
N VAL A 106 10.11 -2.94 -3.15
CA VAL A 106 9.88 -2.25 -1.87
C VAL A 106 10.54 -3.06 -0.76
N SER A 107 11.39 -2.42 0.04
CA SER A 107 12.08 -3.07 1.16
C SER A 107 11.13 -3.32 2.32
N ARG A 108 10.39 -2.28 2.74
CA ARG A 108 9.41 -2.35 3.83
C ARG A 108 8.19 -1.49 3.51
N PHE A 109 7.04 -1.98 3.94
CA PHE A 109 5.80 -1.24 4.03
C PHE A 109 5.37 -1.27 5.49
N ARG A 110 5.32 -0.10 6.14
CA ARG A 110 4.86 0.01 7.53
C ARG A 110 3.64 0.90 7.58
N VAL A 111 2.68 0.50 8.39
CA VAL A 111 1.41 1.21 8.58
C VAL A 111 1.24 1.43 10.07
N PHE A 112 1.10 2.69 10.46
CA PHE A 112 0.95 3.11 11.83
C PHE A 112 -0.45 3.70 11.99
N GLY A 113 -1.11 3.34 13.07
CA GLY A 113 -2.47 3.80 13.33
C GLY A 113 -2.91 3.45 14.74
N LYS A 114 -4.11 3.92 15.08
CA LYS A 114 -4.75 3.64 16.36
C LYS A 114 -5.74 2.49 16.19
N PRO A 115 -5.55 1.36 16.89
CA PRO A 115 -6.52 0.28 16.85
C PRO A 115 -7.84 0.76 17.46
N GLN A 116 -8.95 0.46 16.79
CA GLN A 116 -10.29 0.68 17.32
C GLN A 116 -10.81 -0.64 17.87
N ARG A 117 -11.07 -0.66 19.18
CA ARG A 117 -11.66 -1.79 19.89
C ARG A 117 -13.17 -1.65 19.97
#